data_AF-A0A0S8KLG6-F1
#
_entry.id   AF-A0A0S8KLG6-F1
#
_cell.length_a   1.000
_cell.length_b   1.000
_cell.length_c   1.000
_cell.angle_alpha   90.00
_cell.angle_beta   90.00
_cell.angle_gamma   90.00
#
_symmetry.space_group_name_H-M   'P 1'
#
loop_
_entity.id
_entity.type
_entity.pdbx_description
1 polymer ?
#
loop_
_entity_poly.entity_id
_entity_poly.type
_entity_poly.pdbx_seq_one_letter_code
_entity_poly.pdbx_strand_id
1 'polypeptide(L)'
;VEAEHFAVQMQTENRRWYLTTATPAFAGVSLSPRKRGPDVSPDGDESHEGTASSKAYLEVLPDTRRTHSDKLVQGENFSNEPGKMAVLVYPVHFNTPGRYYVWVRAYSTGSEDNGLHVGIDGTWPESGQRLQWCEGKHSWWWESKQRTQKEHCGEPHKIYLDIEQPGLHTIEFSMREDGFEFDKWLMTKDRDFARPADAGPS
;
A
#
# COMPACT_ATOMS: atom_id res chain seq x y z
N VAL A 1 0.36 -1.79 11.84
CA VAL A 1 1.59 -2.39 11.28
C VAL A 1 2.22 -1.36 10.34
N GLU A 2 3.48 -1.03 10.56
CA GLU A 2 4.24 -0.12 9.67
C GLU A 2 4.55 -0.85 8.35
N ALA A 3 4.49 -0.14 7.23
CA ALA A 3 4.66 -0.72 5.90
C ALA A 3 6.07 -1.31 5.73
N GLU A 4 7.10 -0.66 6.27
CA GLU A 4 8.48 -1.11 6.21
C GLU A 4 8.77 -2.39 7.02
N HIS A 5 7.82 -2.89 7.81
CA HIS A 5 7.95 -4.15 8.56
C HIS A 5 7.63 -5.41 7.73
N PHE A 6 7.59 -5.32 6.40
CA PHE A 6 7.41 -6.50 5.55
C PHE A 6 8.58 -7.48 5.72
N ALA A 7 8.29 -8.78 5.67
CA ALA A 7 9.32 -9.82 5.80
C ALA A 7 10.06 -10.07 4.48
N VAL A 8 9.33 -10.03 3.37
CA VAL A 8 9.88 -10.23 2.03
C VAL A 8 9.08 -9.44 1.00
N GLN A 9 9.76 -9.01 -0.06
CA GLN A 9 9.11 -8.49 -1.26
C GLN A 9 9.43 -9.37 -2.47
N MET A 10 8.48 -9.51 -3.38
CA MET A 10 8.52 -10.42 -4.51
C MET A 10 7.98 -9.74 -5.78
N GLN A 11 8.16 -10.38 -6.95
CA GLN A 11 7.70 -9.87 -8.26
C GLN A 11 8.22 -8.46 -8.57
N THR A 12 9.53 -8.27 -8.41
CA THR A 12 10.19 -6.96 -8.44
C THR A 12 10.86 -6.62 -9.78
N GLU A 13 10.45 -7.26 -10.88
CA GLU A 13 11.12 -7.12 -12.18
C GLU A 13 10.93 -5.72 -12.78
N ASN A 14 9.68 -5.25 -12.85
CA ASN A 14 9.35 -3.94 -13.43
C ASN A 14 9.21 -2.84 -12.38
N ARG A 15 8.73 -3.18 -11.18
CA ARG A 15 8.43 -2.26 -10.08
C ARG A 15 8.84 -2.88 -8.76
N ARG A 16 9.30 -2.06 -7.83
CA ARG A 16 9.79 -2.50 -6.53
C ARG A 16 9.41 -1.50 -5.46
N TRP A 17 9.15 -1.98 -4.25
CA TRP A 17 8.96 -1.11 -3.08
C TRP A 17 10.31 -0.71 -2.51
N TYR A 18 10.50 0.59 -2.35
CA TYR A 18 11.69 1.20 -1.78
C TYR A 18 11.34 1.92 -0.49
N LEU A 19 12.23 1.81 0.49
CA LEU A 19 12.09 2.49 1.76
C LEU A 19 12.56 3.95 1.63
N THR A 20 11.68 4.85 2.02
CA THR A 20 12.00 6.27 2.23
C THR A 20 11.93 6.56 3.73
N THR A 21 13.02 7.06 4.31
CA THR A 21 13.11 7.30 5.76
C THR A 21 14.05 8.44 6.12
N ALA A 22 13.77 9.11 7.24
CA ALA A 22 14.68 10.08 7.85
C ALA A 22 15.87 9.43 8.58
N THR A 23 15.82 8.12 8.87
CA THR A 23 16.83 7.43 9.67
C THR A 23 17.75 6.60 8.77
N PRO A 24 19.07 6.89 8.69
CA PRO A 24 20.00 6.14 7.82
C PRO A 24 20.24 4.67 8.21
N ALA A 25 19.54 4.14 9.21
CA ALA A 25 19.93 2.92 9.93
C ALA A 25 19.29 1.62 9.41
N PHE A 26 18.33 1.67 8.48
CA PHE A 26 17.84 0.45 7.83
C PHE A 26 18.73 0.08 6.64
N ALA A 27 19.47 -1.00 6.83
CA ALA A 27 20.54 -1.52 5.99
C ALA A 27 20.24 -1.49 4.48
N GLY A 28 21.12 -0.83 3.71
CA GLY A 28 21.31 -1.08 2.27
C GLY A 28 20.67 -0.08 1.31
N VAL A 29 19.99 0.97 1.78
CA VAL A 29 19.44 2.01 0.90
C VAL A 29 20.46 3.13 0.72
N SER A 30 20.97 3.30 -0.50
CA SER A 30 21.74 4.48 -0.89
C SER A 30 20.78 5.66 -0.98
N LEU A 31 20.74 6.49 0.06
CA LEU A 31 19.99 7.74 0.05
C LEU A 31 20.75 8.77 -0.80
N SER A 32 20.08 9.42 -1.74
CA SER A 32 20.68 10.53 -2.49
C SER A 32 21.00 11.69 -1.54
N PRO A 33 22.18 12.35 -1.64
CA PRO A 33 22.51 13.51 -0.79
C PRO A 33 21.53 14.69 -0.96
N ARG A 34 20.73 14.70 -2.03
CA ARG A 34 19.75 15.75 -2.36
C ARG A 34 18.30 15.32 -2.15
N LYS A 35 18.02 14.02 -1.99
CA LYS A 35 16.68 13.46 -1.84
C LYS A 35 16.68 12.44 -0.69
N ARG A 36 15.89 12.70 0.36
CA ARG A 36 15.66 11.73 1.44
C ARG A 36 14.74 10.65 0.88
N GLY A 37 15.33 9.64 0.25
CA GLY A 37 14.64 8.59 -0.49
C GLY A 37 15.61 7.78 -1.37
N PRO A 38 15.12 6.71 -2.02
CA PRO A 38 15.93 5.88 -2.91
C PRO A 38 16.43 6.67 -4.14
N ASP A 39 17.64 6.36 -4.62
CA ASP A 39 18.16 6.89 -5.89
C ASP A 39 17.59 6.11 -7.09
N VAL A 40 16.26 6.20 -7.29
CA VAL A 40 15.52 5.54 -8.36
C VAL A 40 14.76 6.61 -9.15
N SER A 41 14.85 6.56 -10.48
CA SER A 41 14.21 7.52 -11.37
C SER A 41 13.43 6.80 -12.49
N PRO A 42 12.35 7.40 -13.01
CA PRO A 42 11.71 8.62 -12.51
C PRO A 42 11.04 8.42 -11.14
N ASP A 43 11.05 9.49 -10.36
CA ASP A 43 10.34 9.66 -9.10
C ASP A 43 10.06 11.17 -9.00
N GLY A 44 8.80 11.52 -9.22
CA GLY A 44 8.36 12.91 -9.36
C GLY A 44 8.03 13.61 -8.05
N ASP A 45 7.96 12.86 -6.95
CA ASP A 45 7.44 13.34 -5.69
C ASP A 45 8.54 13.85 -4.76
N GLU A 46 8.17 14.80 -3.89
CA GLU A 46 8.99 15.16 -2.74
C GLU A 46 8.86 14.08 -1.66
N SER A 47 9.83 14.02 -0.75
CA SER A 47 9.73 13.07 0.36
C SER A 47 8.65 13.49 1.36
N HIS A 48 7.81 12.53 1.78
CA HIS A 48 6.76 12.73 2.79
C HIS A 48 7.08 12.04 4.14
N GLU A 49 8.33 11.61 4.32
CA GLU A 49 8.80 10.84 5.49
C GLU A 49 8.64 11.63 6.79
N GLY A 50 8.82 12.95 6.74
CA GLY A 50 8.73 13.82 7.92
C GLY A 50 7.37 13.77 8.63
N THR A 51 6.30 13.34 7.95
CA THR A 51 4.93 13.27 8.48
C THR A 51 4.36 11.84 8.51
N ALA A 52 5.09 10.86 7.99
CA ALA A 52 4.80 9.44 8.12
C ALA A 52 4.87 9.00 9.60
N SER A 53 4.21 7.89 9.95
CA SER A 53 4.05 7.43 11.34
C SER A 53 5.39 7.19 12.03
N SER A 54 6.23 6.33 11.46
CA SER A 54 7.56 5.97 11.96
C SER A 54 8.69 6.87 11.43
N LYS A 55 8.33 7.95 10.74
CA LYS A 55 9.24 8.71 9.85
C LYS A 55 9.82 7.87 8.71
N ALA A 56 9.05 6.88 8.26
CA ALA A 56 9.36 6.07 7.10
C ALA A 56 8.07 5.67 6.36
N TYR A 57 8.21 5.37 5.07
CA TYR A 57 7.16 4.79 4.23
C TYR A 57 7.80 4.00 3.09
N LEU A 58 6.99 3.19 2.41
CA LEU A 58 7.39 2.51 1.18
C LEU A 58 6.80 3.20 -0.03
N GLU A 59 7.58 3.30 -1.10
CA GLU A 59 7.12 3.82 -2.38
C GLU A 59 7.42 2.82 -3.49
N VAL A 60 6.46 2.58 -4.37
CA VAL A 60 6.65 1.68 -5.51
C VAL A 60 7.20 2.42 -6.72
N LEU A 61 8.46 2.14 -7.06
CA LEU A 61 9.22 2.87 -8.07
C LEU A 61 9.75 1.94 -9.18
N PRO A 62 10.13 2.48 -10.36
CA PRO A 62 10.02 3.90 -10.77
C PRO A 62 8.57 4.37 -10.94
N ASP A 63 8.30 5.64 -10.67
CA ASP A 63 7.00 6.27 -10.90
C ASP A 63 6.98 6.88 -12.32
N THR A 64 6.39 6.14 -13.26
CA THR A 64 6.32 6.57 -14.67
C THR A 64 4.94 7.09 -15.07
N ARG A 65 3.96 7.10 -14.15
CA ARG A 65 2.60 7.54 -14.42
C ARG A 65 2.04 8.41 -13.29
N ARG A 66 2.42 9.69 -13.34
CA ARG A 66 2.05 10.70 -12.33
C ARG A 66 0.70 11.34 -12.60
N THR A 67 0.36 11.47 -13.87
CA THR A 67 -0.83 12.21 -14.32
C THR A 67 -1.57 11.46 -15.41
N HIS A 68 -2.80 11.89 -15.69
CA HIS A 68 -3.60 11.31 -16.76
C HIS A 68 -2.99 11.50 -18.17
N SER A 69 -2.03 12.42 -18.31
CA SER A 69 -1.30 12.63 -19.57
C SER A 69 -0.19 11.61 -19.78
N ASP A 70 0.26 10.95 -18.71
CA ASP A 70 1.26 9.89 -18.79
C ASP A 70 0.61 8.58 -19.28
N LYS A 71 1.34 7.87 -20.14
CA LYS A 71 0.82 6.67 -20.79
C LYS A 71 0.62 5.54 -19.77
N LEU A 72 -0.60 5.01 -19.69
CA LEU A 72 -0.87 3.77 -18.97
C LEU A 72 -0.28 2.57 -19.74
N VAL A 73 0.55 1.79 -19.06
CA VAL A 73 1.18 0.56 -19.56
C VAL A 73 0.87 -0.58 -18.58
N GLN A 74 -0.05 -1.45 -18.99
CA GLN A 74 -0.45 -2.60 -18.20
C GLN A 74 0.71 -3.58 -18.02
N GLY A 75 0.89 -4.09 -16.79
CA GLY A 75 2.01 -4.96 -16.44
C GLY A 75 3.34 -4.23 -16.22
N GLU A 76 3.32 -2.88 -16.23
CA GLU A 76 4.51 -2.06 -15.96
C GLU A 76 4.23 -0.98 -14.92
N ASN A 77 3.47 0.07 -15.25
CA ASN A 77 3.08 1.14 -14.30
C ASN A 77 1.70 0.94 -13.70
N PHE A 78 0.99 -0.10 -14.17
CA PHE A 78 -0.35 -0.42 -13.70
C PHE A 78 -0.62 -1.92 -13.76
N SER A 79 -1.19 -2.48 -12.70
CA SER A 79 -1.69 -3.85 -12.65
C SER A 79 -3.09 -3.92 -12.03
N ASN A 80 -4.10 -4.23 -12.84
CA ASN A 80 -5.43 -4.57 -12.32
C ASN A 80 -5.51 -6.03 -11.83
N GLU A 81 -4.45 -6.83 -12.05
CA GLU A 81 -4.33 -8.20 -11.57
C GLU A 81 -3.54 -8.22 -10.24
N PRO A 82 -4.17 -8.62 -9.13
CA PRO A 82 -3.50 -8.68 -7.83
C PRO A 82 -2.41 -9.76 -7.82
N GLY A 83 -1.35 -9.54 -7.05
CA GLY A 83 -0.26 -10.50 -6.83
C GLY A 83 0.73 -10.63 -7.98
N LYS A 84 0.60 -9.84 -9.05
CA LYS A 84 1.48 -9.94 -10.23
C LYS A 84 2.75 -9.08 -10.12
N MET A 85 2.70 -8.00 -9.37
CA MET A 85 3.75 -6.97 -9.37
C MET A 85 3.94 -6.38 -7.98
N ALA A 86 5.22 -6.19 -7.63
CA ALA A 86 5.66 -5.55 -6.39
C ALA A 86 4.82 -6.02 -5.19
N VAL A 87 5.04 -7.26 -4.77
CA VAL A 87 4.28 -7.89 -3.68
C VAL A 87 5.06 -7.75 -2.38
N LEU A 88 4.46 -7.20 -1.34
CA LEU A 88 4.95 -7.19 0.04
C LEU A 88 4.28 -8.31 0.82
N VAL A 89 5.01 -8.99 1.70
CA VAL A 89 4.51 -10.11 2.51
C VAL A 89 4.74 -9.84 4.00
N TYR A 90 3.68 -9.96 4.79
CA TYR A 90 3.68 -9.75 6.23
C TYR A 90 3.19 -11.02 6.96
N PRO A 91 4.05 -11.71 7.74
CA PRO A 91 3.59 -12.80 8.60
C PRO A 91 2.78 -12.24 9.77
N VAL A 92 1.57 -12.76 9.96
CA VAL A 92 0.65 -12.36 11.04
C VAL A 92 0.08 -13.57 11.75
N HIS A 93 0.13 -13.56 13.08
CA HIS A 93 -0.51 -14.59 13.90
C HIS A 93 -1.92 -14.16 14.30
N PHE A 94 -2.93 -14.92 13.87
CA PHE A 94 -4.33 -14.71 14.23
C PHE A 94 -4.75 -15.64 15.36
N ASN A 95 -5.18 -15.07 16.49
CA ASN A 95 -5.74 -15.84 17.60
C ASN A 95 -7.23 -16.15 17.41
N THR A 96 -7.93 -15.29 16.65
CA THR A 96 -9.38 -15.34 16.51
C THR A 96 -9.76 -15.35 15.04
N PRO A 97 -10.33 -16.45 14.52
CA PRO A 97 -10.89 -16.50 13.18
C PRO A 97 -12.03 -15.49 12.95
N GLY A 98 -12.34 -15.25 11.69
CA GLY A 98 -13.45 -14.43 11.23
C GLY A 98 -13.05 -13.43 10.16
N ARG A 99 -14.01 -12.57 9.80
CA ARG A 99 -13.78 -11.48 8.85
C ARG A 99 -13.01 -10.34 9.48
N TYR A 100 -11.98 -9.88 8.80
CA TYR A 100 -11.22 -8.69 9.15
C TYR A 100 -11.24 -7.70 7.98
N TYR A 101 -11.73 -6.49 8.26
CA TYR A 101 -11.67 -5.36 7.36
C TYR A 101 -10.26 -4.78 7.35
N VAL A 102 -9.70 -4.59 6.16
CA VAL A 102 -8.34 -4.09 5.98
C VAL A 102 -8.39 -2.59 5.75
N TRP A 103 -7.61 -1.86 6.51
CA TRP A 103 -7.39 -0.43 6.36
C TRP A 103 -5.93 -0.19 6.03
N VAL A 104 -5.69 0.75 5.12
CA VAL A 104 -4.34 1.17 4.72
C VAL A 104 -4.25 2.68 4.81
N ARG A 105 -3.13 3.18 5.31
CA ARG A 105 -2.72 4.58 5.34
C ARG A 105 -1.73 4.79 4.21
N ALA A 106 -2.11 5.63 3.27
CA ALA A 106 -1.31 5.95 2.10
C ALA A 106 -1.23 7.46 1.91
N TYR A 107 -0.20 7.90 1.19
CA TYR A 107 -0.13 9.24 0.65
C TYR A 107 -0.38 9.15 -0.84
N SER A 108 -1.24 10.01 -1.36
CA SER A 108 -1.53 10.07 -2.77
C SER A 108 -1.53 11.53 -3.19
N THR A 109 -0.70 11.82 -4.19
CA THR A 109 -0.57 13.12 -4.83
C THR A 109 -1.65 13.27 -5.91
N GLY A 110 -1.98 12.20 -6.62
CA GLY A 110 -2.77 12.25 -7.84
C GLY A 110 -3.89 11.21 -7.98
N SER A 111 -4.43 11.11 -9.20
CA SER A 111 -5.41 10.06 -9.54
C SER A 111 -4.75 8.73 -9.91
N GLU A 112 -3.43 8.71 -10.05
CA GLU A 112 -2.70 7.63 -10.74
C GLU A 112 -1.77 6.82 -9.82
N ASP A 113 -1.69 7.18 -8.53
CA ASP A 113 -0.83 6.64 -7.48
C ASP A 113 -1.65 6.16 -6.26
N ASN A 114 -2.89 5.71 -6.48
CA ASN A 114 -3.93 5.73 -5.43
C ASN A 114 -4.70 4.41 -5.31
N GLY A 115 -4.06 3.32 -5.73
CA GLY A 115 -4.63 1.98 -5.74
C GLY A 115 -3.67 0.92 -5.22
N LEU A 116 -4.23 -0.03 -4.48
CA LEU A 116 -3.51 -1.19 -3.94
C LEU A 116 -4.41 -2.44 -3.99
N HIS A 117 -3.82 -3.63 -3.94
CA HIS A 117 -4.55 -4.87 -3.64
C HIS A 117 -4.00 -5.51 -2.36
N VAL A 118 -4.85 -6.27 -1.67
CA VAL A 118 -4.49 -7.08 -0.50
C VAL A 118 -4.86 -8.56 -0.71
N GLY A 119 -4.04 -9.45 -0.19
CA GLY A 119 -4.16 -10.91 -0.30
C GLY A 119 -3.91 -11.60 1.04
N ILE A 120 -4.17 -12.90 1.05
CA ILE A 120 -3.88 -13.80 2.18
C ILE A 120 -3.38 -15.16 1.72
N ASP A 121 -2.31 -15.65 2.35
CA ASP A 121 -1.71 -16.97 2.09
C ASP A 121 -1.42 -17.22 0.60
N GLY A 122 -0.93 -16.18 -0.09
CA GLY A 122 -0.68 -16.21 -1.53
C GLY A 122 -1.94 -16.22 -2.41
N THR A 123 -3.13 -16.07 -1.83
CA THR A 123 -4.41 -15.95 -2.53
C THR A 123 -4.91 -14.51 -2.55
N TRP A 124 -5.70 -14.15 -3.56
CA TRP A 124 -6.14 -12.77 -3.80
C TRP A 124 -7.67 -12.72 -3.97
N PRO A 125 -8.45 -12.76 -2.88
CA PRO A 125 -9.90 -12.78 -2.94
C PRO A 125 -10.44 -11.51 -3.59
N GLU A 126 -11.65 -11.57 -4.15
CA GLU A 126 -12.28 -10.39 -4.77
C GLU A 126 -12.39 -9.23 -3.78
N SER A 127 -12.68 -9.51 -2.50
CA SER A 127 -12.73 -8.53 -1.42
C SER A 127 -11.37 -7.91 -1.04
N GLY A 128 -10.27 -8.37 -1.62
CA GLY A 128 -8.95 -7.78 -1.44
C GLY A 128 -8.52 -6.86 -2.59
N GLN A 129 -9.28 -6.79 -3.68
CA GLN A 129 -8.84 -6.12 -4.90
C GLN A 129 -9.26 -4.65 -4.93
N ARG A 130 -8.43 -3.81 -5.55
CA ARG A 130 -8.75 -2.41 -5.91
C ARG A 130 -9.16 -1.54 -4.71
N LEU A 131 -8.40 -1.64 -3.62
CA LEU A 131 -8.45 -0.65 -2.55
C LEU A 131 -8.05 0.73 -3.14
N GLN A 132 -8.80 1.78 -2.82
CA GLN A 132 -8.80 3.03 -3.59
C GLN A 132 -8.83 4.27 -2.70
N TRP A 133 -8.01 5.28 -3.04
CA TRP A 133 -7.99 6.59 -2.38
C TRP A 133 -8.43 7.71 -3.33
N CYS A 134 -9.64 8.24 -3.15
CA CYS A 134 -10.09 9.48 -3.81
C CYS A 134 -9.99 10.72 -2.90
N GLU A 135 -10.08 10.51 -1.58
CA GLU A 135 -10.01 11.58 -0.57
C GLU A 135 -8.59 11.66 0.02
N GLY A 136 -8.34 12.71 0.82
CA GLY A 136 -7.09 12.82 1.58
C GLY A 136 -5.84 13.12 0.75
N LYS A 137 -5.99 13.65 -0.46
CA LYS A 137 -4.84 14.00 -1.33
C LYS A 137 -3.86 14.94 -0.62
N HIS A 138 -2.58 14.75 -0.89
CA HIS A 138 -1.48 15.48 -0.24
C HIS A 138 -1.47 15.35 1.29
N SER A 139 -1.95 14.21 1.80
CA SER A 139 -1.90 13.88 3.23
C SER A 139 -1.88 12.38 3.44
N TRP A 140 -1.29 11.94 4.56
CA TRP A 140 -1.38 10.54 4.96
C TRP A 140 -2.81 10.19 5.40
N TRP A 141 -3.48 9.35 4.61
CA TRP A 141 -4.91 9.10 4.75
C TRP A 141 -5.24 7.62 4.85
N TRP A 142 -6.00 7.26 5.89
CA TRP A 142 -6.58 5.93 6.07
C TRP A 142 -7.78 5.71 5.16
N GLU A 143 -7.82 4.59 4.45
CA GLU A 143 -8.98 4.21 3.63
C GLU A 143 -9.22 2.69 3.64
N SER A 144 -10.48 2.31 3.41
CA SER A 144 -10.97 0.93 3.32
C SER A 144 -12.16 0.83 2.35
N LYS A 145 -11.98 1.33 1.12
CA LYS A 145 -13.00 1.34 0.07
C LYS A 145 -12.53 0.59 -1.17
N GLN A 146 -13.40 -0.28 -1.68
CA GLN A 146 -13.12 -1.03 -2.91
C GLN A 146 -13.68 -0.30 -4.12
N ARG A 147 -12.83 0.09 -5.08
CA ARG A 147 -13.28 0.58 -6.38
C ARG A 147 -14.10 -0.49 -7.10
N THR A 148 -15.29 -0.11 -7.55
CA THR A 148 -16.16 -0.96 -8.36
C THR A 148 -16.43 -0.31 -9.72
N GLN A 149 -17.17 -1.04 -10.58
CA GLN A 149 -17.61 -0.49 -11.85
C GLN A 149 -18.61 0.66 -11.66
N LYS A 150 -19.40 0.63 -10.58
CA LYS A 150 -20.43 1.65 -10.30
C LYS A 150 -19.90 2.81 -9.48
N GLU A 151 -18.95 2.55 -8.59
CA GLU A 151 -18.38 3.56 -7.68
C GLU A 151 -16.85 3.55 -7.80
N HIS A 152 -16.35 4.55 -8.51
CA HIS A 152 -14.93 4.67 -8.86
C HIS A 152 -14.05 5.11 -7.69
N CYS A 153 -14.62 5.80 -6.71
CA CYS A 153 -13.95 6.17 -5.46
C CYS A 153 -14.09 5.11 -4.36
N GLY A 154 -14.81 4.05 -4.69
CA GLY A 154 -14.90 2.83 -3.93
C GLY A 154 -16.05 2.79 -2.91
N GLU A 155 -16.52 1.58 -2.68
CA GLU A 155 -17.60 1.28 -1.75
C GLU A 155 -17.01 0.84 -0.39
N PRO A 156 -17.48 1.39 0.73
CA PRO A 156 -16.99 1.03 2.06
C PRO A 156 -17.38 -0.42 2.42
N HIS A 157 -16.64 -1.02 3.37
CA HIS A 157 -16.87 -2.37 3.91
C HIS A 157 -16.70 -3.51 2.89
N LYS A 158 -16.11 -3.24 1.72
CA LYS A 158 -15.83 -4.26 0.71
C LYS A 158 -14.38 -4.75 0.71
N ILE A 159 -13.50 -4.06 1.42
CA ILE A 159 -12.11 -4.46 1.61
C ILE A 159 -11.97 -5.28 2.89
N TYR A 160 -11.91 -6.61 2.74
CA TYR A 160 -11.78 -7.54 3.86
C TYR A 160 -11.12 -8.86 3.45
N LEU A 161 -10.59 -9.56 4.45
CA LEU A 161 -10.10 -10.92 4.36
C LEU A 161 -10.83 -11.80 5.37
N ASP A 162 -11.20 -13.01 4.98
CA ASP A 162 -11.81 -13.99 5.86
C ASP A 162 -10.72 -14.95 6.37
N ILE A 163 -10.50 -14.93 7.69
CA ILE A 163 -9.52 -15.79 8.37
C ILE A 163 -10.26 -17.02 8.90
N GLU A 164 -10.10 -18.17 8.26
CA GLU A 164 -10.87 -19.38 8.60
C GLU A 164 -10.33 -20.12 9.82
N GLN A 165 -9.01 -20.08 10.02
CA GLN A 165 -8.33 -20.82 11.09
C GLN A 165 -7.42 -19.90 11.92
N PRO A 166 -7.23 -20.19 13.22
CA PRO A 166 -6.21 -19.50 13.99
C PRO A 166 -4.81 -19.99 13.58
N GLY A 167 -3.81 -19.15 13.80
CA GLY A 167 -2.42 -19.48 13.54
C GLY A 167 -1.70 -18.45 12.69
N LEU A 168 -0.56 -18.85 12.16
CA LEU A 168 0.25 -18.02 11.29
C LEU A 168 -0.33 -17.99 9.88
N HIS A 169 -0.59 -16.79 9.39
CA HIS A 169 -0.97 -16.49 8.01
C HIS A 169 0.02 -15.49 7.42
N THR A 170 0.03 -15.36 6.10
CA THR A 170 0.67 -14.22 5.43
C THR A 170 -0.39 -13.27 4.91
N ILE A 171 -0.22 -11.98 5.17
CA ILE A 171 -0.99 -10.91 4.54
C ILE A 171 -0.10 -10.29 3.49
N GLU A 172 -0.59 -10.20 2.26
CA GLU A 172 0.18 -9.64 1.15
C GLU A 172 -0.45 -8.36 0.62
N PHE A 173 0.39 -7.43 0.16
CA PHE A 173 -0.05 -6.25 -0.57
C PHE A 173 0.64 -6.21 -1.93
N SER A 174 -0.10 -5.95 -3.00
CA SER A 174 0.48 -5.84 -4.35
C SER A 174 0.09 -4.54 -5.01
N MET A 175 1.03 -4.03 -5.80
CA MET A 175 0.86 -2.80 -6.55
C MET A 175 -0.34 -2.90 -7.50
N ARG A 176 -1.18 -1.86 -7.48
CA ARG A 176 -2.11 -1.58 -8.59
C ARG A 176 -1.56 -0.49 -9.50
N GLU A 177 -0.89 0.50 -8.93
CA GLU A 177 -0.36 1.71 -9.58
C GLU A 177 1.05 1.99 -9.04
N ASP A 178 1.97 2.42 -9.91
CA ASP A 178 3.28 2.90 -9.47
C ASP A 178 3.18 4.29 -8.80
N GLY A 179 4.25 4.74 -8.14
CA GLY A 179 4.23 5.96 -7.32
C GLY A 179 3.41 5.85 -6.02
N PHE A 180 2.72 4.73 -5.76
CA PHE A 180 1.93 4.57 -4.54
C PHE A 180 2.83 4.62 -3.29
N GLU A 181 2.49 5.52 -2.35
CA GLU A 181 3.18 5.68 -1.07
C GLU A 181 2.41 5.01 0.08
N PHE A 182 3.03 4.02 0.72
CA PHE A 182 2.44 3.15 1.73
C PHE A 182 3.12 3.36 3.09
N ASP A 183 2.36 3.84 4.08
CA ASP A 183 2.86 4.11 5.44
C ASP A 183 2.45 3.03 6.44
N LYS A 184 1.15 2.72 6.55
CA LYS A 184 0.65 1.77 7.56
C LYS A 184 -0.54 0.97 7.10
N TRP A 185 -0.75 -0.16 7.75
CA TRP A 185 -2.00 -0.90 7.62
C TRP A 185 -2.46 -1.47 8.96
N LEU A 186 -3.76 -1.74 9.05
CA LEU A 186 -4.38 -2.43 10.17
C LEU A 186 -5.53 -3.32 9.70
N MET A 187 -5.94 -4.23 10.57
CA MET A 187 -7.06 -5.13 10.36
C MET A 187 -7.98 -5.07 11.58
N THR A 188 -9.29 -5.05 11.35
CA THR A 188 -10.29 -4.99 12.43
C THR A 188 -11.48 -5.89 12.11
N LYS A 189 -12.05 -6.52 13.15
CA LYS A 189 -13.32 -7.25 13.02
C LYS A 189 -14.54 -6.33 13.09
N ASP A 190 -14.35 -5.09 13.54
CA ASP A 190 -15.41 -4.09 13.58
C ASP A 190 -15.65 -3.54 12.17
N ARG A 191 -16.81 -3.88 11.60
CA ARG A 191 -17.22 -3.42 10.28
C ARG A 191 -17.35 -1.91 10.22
N ASP A 192 -17.85 -1.30 11.30
CA ASP A 192 -18.18 0.11 11.35
C ASP A 192 -17.07 0.92 12.05
N PHE A 193 -15.84 0.35 12.07
CA PHE A 193 -14.65 1.00 12.62
C PHE A 193 -14.47 2.39 12.00
N ALA A 194 -14.39 3.41 12.84
CA ALA A 194 -14.19 4.77 12.39
C ALA A 194 -12.77 4.94 11.82
N ARG A 195 -12.66 5.57 10.65
CA ARG A 195 -11.38 5.96 10.07
C ARG A 195 -10.53 6.71 11.11
N PRO A 196 -9.30 6.27 11.41
CA PRO A 196 -8.44 7.00 12.33
C PRO A 196 -8.13 8.41 11.80
N ALA A 197 -8.12 9.40 12.70
CA ALA A 197 -7.82 10.79 12.36
C ALA A 197 -6.31 11.09 12.31
N ASP A 198 -5.49 10.18 12.84
CA ASP A 198 -4.04 10.30 13.01
C ASP A 198 -3.30 9.11 12.37
N ALA A 199 -2.08 8.81 12.85
CA ALA A 199 -1.30 7.66 12.41
C ALA A 199 -1.93 6.30 12.78
N GLY A 200 -3.06 6.28 13.49
CA GLY A 200 -3.69 5.07 13.96
C GLY A 200 -2.91 4.37 15.07
N PRO A 201 -3.33 3.15 15.45
CA PRO A 201 -2.69 2.38 16.50
C PRO A 201 -1.19 2.14 16.25
N SER A 202 -0.40 2.22 17.33
CA SER A 202 1.01 1.79 17.36
C SER A 202 1.11 0.28 17.53
#